data_AF-A0A948DDZ9-F1
#
_entry.id   AF-A0A948DDZ9-F1
#
_cell.length_a   1.000
_cell.length_b   1.000
_cell.length_c   1.000
_cell.angle_alpha   90.00
_cell.angle_beta   90.00
_cell.angle_gamma   90.00
#
_symmetry.space_group_name_H-M   'P 1'
#
loop_
_entity.id
_entity.type
_entity.pdbx_description
1 polymer ?
#
loop_
_entity_poly.entity_id
_entity_poly.type
_entity_poly.pdbx_seq_one_letter_code
_entity_poly.pdbx_strand_id
1 'polypeptide(L)'
;MPRRDLAGDRHVYGPVHSRRLGVSLGVDLVPYKTCDHDCVYCQLGRTTDHTAIRSVFNNPSDILDELKPELDLGEKLDHVSLSGAAVRSIA
;
A
#
# COMPACT_ATOMS: atom_id res chain seq x y z
N MET A 1 10.52 1.71 -12.71
CA MET A 1 9.19 1.58 -12.09
C MET A 1 8.43 2.83 -12.51
N PRO A 2 7.38 2.73 -13.35
CA PRO A 2 6.63 3.90 -13.79
C PRO A 2 6.21 4.69 -12.56
N ARG A 3 6.50 5.99 -12.57
CA ARG A 3 6.21 6.88 -11.47
C ARG A 3 4.68 6.84 -11.28
N ARG A 4 4.22 6.34 -10.11
CA ARG A 4 2.81 6.47 -9.70
C ARG A 4 2.59 7.93 -9.36
N ASP A 5 2.48 8.72 -10.40
CA ASP A 5 2.11 10.12 -10.34
C ASP A 5 0.64 10.14 -9.95
N LEU A 6 0.34 10.65 -8.75
CA LEU A 6 -0.87 11.42 -8.43
C LEU A 6 -2.22 10.72 -8.74
N ALA A 7 -2.99 10.44 -7.67
CA ALA A 7 -4.33 9.85 -7.68
C ALA A 7 -4.35 8.31 -7.74
N GLY A 8 -4.56 7.73 -6.56
CA GLY A 8 -4.93 6.34 -6.41
C GLY A 8 -6.39 6.15 -6.78
N ASP A 9 -6.65 5.21 -7.69
CA ASP A 9 -7.97 4.60 -7.82
C ASP A 9 -8.00 3.17 -7.26
N ARG A 10 -6.82 2.59 -6.94
CA ARG A 10 -6.71 1.24 -6.36
C ARG A 10 -5.65 1.18 -5.27
N HIS A 11 -6.08 0.71 -4.11
CA HIS A 11 -5.27 0.44 -2.93
C HIS A 11 -4.65 -0.95 -2.99
N VAL A 12 -5.33 -1.88 -3.65
CA VAL A 12 -4.93 -3.28 -3.74
C VAL A 12 -4.09 -3.54 -5.00
N TYR A 13 -2.98 -4.27 -4.85
CA TYR A 13 -2.08 -4.63 -5.94
C TYR A 13 -1.55 -6.07 -5.82
N GLY A 14 -1.47 -6.76 -6.95
CA GLY A 14 -1.06 -8.16 -7.06
C GLY A 14 -2.00 -8.90 -8.00
N PRO A 15 -1.99 -10.25 -8.03
CA PRO A 15 -1.29 -11.18 -7.15
C PRO A 15 0.20 -11.35 -7.50
N VAL A 16 1.07 -11.27 -6.49
CA VAL A 16 2.52 -11.51 -6.62
C VAL A 16 2.83 -12.96 -6.23
N HIS A 17 3.30 -13.73 -7.20
CA HIS A 17 3.74 -15.11 -7.03
C HIS A 17 5.17 -15.13 -6.47
N SER A 18 5.29 -15.25 -5.16
CA SER A 18 6.55 -15.38 -4.44
C SER A 18 6.95 -16.84 -4.30
N ARG A 19 8.21 -17.16 -4.61
CA ARG A 19 8.75 -18.50 -4.35
C ARG A 19 8.77 -18.87 -2.87
N ARG A 20 8.86 -17.88 -1.97
CA ARG A 20 8.96 -18.09 -0.52
C ARG A 20 7.61 -18.04 0.19
N LEU A 21 6.69 -17.21 -0.32
CA LEU A 21 5.42 -16.89 0.32
C LEU A 21 4.21 -17.33 -0.52
N GLY A 22 4.40 -18.09 -1.59
CA GLY A 22 3.29 -18.47 -2.47
C GLY A 22 2.62 -17.25 -3.10
N VAL A 23 1.30 -17.25 -3.17
CA VAL A 23 0.54 -16.14 -3.75
C VAL A 23 0.29 -15.08 -2.68
N SER A 24 0.75 -13.87 -2.94
CA SER A 24 0.61 -12.74 -2.01
C SER A 24 -0.05 -11.54 -2.66
N LEU A 25 -0.81 -10.81 -1.87
CA LEU A 25 -1.49 -9.60 -2.27
C LEU A 25 -1.04 -8.43 -1.42
N GLY A 26 -0.79 -7.29 -2.06
CA GLY A 26 -0.37 -6.07 -1.39
C GLY A 26 -1.50 -5.06 -1.28
N VAL A 27 -1.55 -4.35 -0.16
CA VAL A 27 -2.50 -3.25 0.06
C VAL A 27 -1.71 -2.03 0.50
N ASP A 28 -1.89 -0.91 -0.19
CA ASP A 28 -1.30 0.38 0.16
C ASP A 28 -2.30 1.22 0.95
N LEU A 29 -2.00 1.46 2.23
CA LEU A 29 -2.89 2.14 3.16
C LEU A 29 -2.63 3.64 3.26
N VAL A 30 -1.51 4.13 2.71
CA VAL A 30 -1.02 5.49 2.93
C VAL A 30 -0.83 6.19 1.59
N PRO A 31 -1.20 7.48 1.47
CA PRO A 31 -0.97 8.24 0.26
C PRO A 31 0.51 8.28 -0.09
N TYR A 32 0.76 8.45 -1.39
CA TYR A 32 2.11 8.53 -1.90
C TYR A 32 2.89 9.62 -1.16
N LYS A 33 4.03 9.24 -0.57
CA LYS A 33 5.02 10.18 0.00
C LYS A 33 4.54 11.06 1.16
N THR A 34 3.59 10.56 1.97
CA THR A 34 3.16 11.18 3.24
C THR A 34 3.90 10.58 4.45
N CYS A 35 5.09 11.09 4.79
CA CYS A 35 5.95 10.51 5.83
C CYS A 35 6.59 11.57 6.72
N ASP A 36 6.82 11.25 7.99
CA ASP A 36 7.55 12.09 8.95
C ASP A 36 9.07 12.12 8.71
N HIS A 37 9.58 11.30 7.78
CA HIS A 37 10.99 11.18 7.44
C HIS A 37 11.30 11.51 5.97
N ASP A 38 12.47 12.11 5.70
CA ASP A 38 13.04 12.31 4.34
C ASP A 38 14.31 11.45 4.16
N CYS A 39 14.16 10.13 4.14
CA CYS A 39 15.32 9.24 4.07
C CYS A 39 16.08 9.40 2.75
N VAL A 40 17.39 9.71 2.82
CA VAL A 40 18.28 9.84 1.65
C VAL A 40 18.36 8.58 0.79
N TYR A 41 18.01 7.43 1.36
CA TYR A 41 18.00 6.11 0.72
C TYR A 41 16.59 5.64 0.32
N CYS A 42 15.57 6.51 0.41
CA CYS A 42 14.21 6.12 0.03
C CYS A 42 14.14 5.81 -1.47
N GLN A 43 13.81 4.55 -1.81
CA GLN A 43 13.68 4.11 -3.20
C GLN A 43 12.57 4.85 -3.96
N LEU A 44 11.61 5.43 -3.24
CA LEU A 44 10.53 6.22 -3.80
C LEU A 44 10.95 7.69 -4.06
N GLY A 45 12.15 8.13 -3.62
CA GLY A 45 12.66 9.50 -3.79
C GLY A 45 12.55 10.38 -2.52
N ARG A 46 12.54 11.71 -2.67
CA ARG A 46 12.31 12.63 -1.55
C ARG A 46 10.85 12.65 -1.12
N THR A 47 10.60 12.96 0.15
CA THR A 47 9.25 13.08 0.70
C THR A 47 8.59 14.37 0.21
N THR A 48 7.32 14.28 -0.18
CA THR A 48 6.55 15.42 -0.72
C THR A 48 5.59 15.98 0.31
N ASP A 49 5.12 15.15 1.23
CA ASP A 49 4.22 15.54 2.31
C ASP A 49 4.81 15.09 3.66
N HIS A 50 5.35 16.06 4.39
CA HIS A 50 5.99 15.85 5.68
C HIS A 50 5.03 16.05 6.82
N THR A 51 4.48 14.95 7.32
CA THR A 51 3.54 14.98 8.44
C THR A 51 3.84 13.89 9.45
N ALA A 52 3.82 14.26 10.73
CA ALA A 52 3.82 13.35 11.87
C ALA A 52 2.41 13.21 12.49
N ILE A 53 1.40 13.81 11.86
CA ILE A 53 0.03 13.82 12.37
C ILE A 53 -0.68 12.56 11.92
N ARG A 54 -1.16 11.79 12.90
CA ARG A 54 -2.05 10.65 12.67
C ARG A 54 -3.32 11.09 11.98
N SER A 55 -3.66 10.45 10.87
CA SER A 55 -4.89 10.71 10.11
C SER A 55 -5.39 9.43 9.45
N VAL A 56 -6.69 9.39 9.18
CA VAL A 56 -7.29 8.34 8.35
C VAL A 56 -7.17 8.81 6.90
N PHE A 57 -6.32 8.14 6.13
CA PHE A 57 -6.06 8.55 4.75
C PHE A 57 -7.00 7.92 3.74
N ASN A 58 -7.38 6.66 3.98
CA ASN A 58 -8.27 5.89 3.13
C ASN A 58 -9.35 5.25 3.99
N ASN A 59 -10.56 5.13 3.48
CA ASN A 59 -11.65 4.48 4.19
C ASN A 59 -11.46 2.95 4.14
N PRO A 60 -11.47 2.23 5.28
CA PRO A 60 -11.37 0.78 5.30
C PRO A 60 -12.42 0.06 4.45
N SER A 61 -13.63 0.62 4.30
CA SER A 61 -14.68 0.02 3.46
C SER A 61 -14.24 -0.12 2.01
N ASP A 62 -13.61 0.93 1.47
CA ASP A 62 -13.27 1.02 0.06
C ASP A 62 -12.18 -0.01 -0.27
N ILE A 63 -11.20 -0.14 0.62
CA ILE A 63 -10.14 -1.15 0.53
C ILE A 63 -10.72 -2.57 0.61
N LEU A 64 -11.69 -2.81 1.51
CA LEU A 64 -12.33 -4.12 1.64
C LEU A 64 -13.16 -4.47 0.41
N ASP A 65 -13.82 -3.49 -0.20
CA ASP A 65 -14.60 -3.70 -1.42
C ASP A 65 -13.70 -3.97 -2.64
N GLU A 66 -12.49 -3.42 -2.68
CA GLU A 66 -11.46 -3.80 -3.65
C GLU A 66 -10.87 -5.20 -3.38
N LEU A 67 -10.72 -5.59 -2.11
CA LEU A 67 -10.08 -6.84 -1.71
C LEU A 67 -10.96 -8.07 -1.94
N LYS A 68 -12.27 -7.96 -1.67
CA LYS A 68 -13.25 -9.06 -1.83
C LYS A 68 -13.22 -9.74 -3.20
N PRO A 69 -13.32 -9.04 -4.34
CA PRO A 69 -13.32 -9.69 -5.64
C PRO A 69 -12.01 -10.42 -5.96
N GLU A 70 -10.88 -9.95 -5.42
CA GLU A 70 -9.59 -10.62 -5.59
C GLU A 70 -9.48 -11.90 -4.73
N LEU A 71 -10.15 -11.94 -3.57
CA LEU A 71 -10.29 -13.14 -2.74
C LEU A 71 -11.23 -14.18 -3.37
N ASP A 72 -12.29 -13.71 -4.03
CA ASP A 72 -13.30 -14.58 -4.65
C ASP A 72 -12.82 -15.20 -5.98
N LEU A 73 -11.72 -14.71 -6.58
CA LEU A 73 -11.18 -15.18 -7.85
C LEU A 73 -10.64 -16.63 -7.80
N GLY A 74 -10.53 -17.23 -6.61
CA GLY A 74 -10.30 -18.67 -6.44
C GLY A 74 -8.84 -19.14 -6.52
N GLU A 75 -7.88 -18.23 -6.71
CA GLU A 75 -6.47 -18.54 -6.41
C GLU A 75 -6.26 -18.62 -4.90
N LYS A 76 -5.51 -19.62 -4.45
CA LYS A 76 -5.22 -19.81 -3.03
C LYS A 76 -4.28 -18.68 -2.57
N LEU A 77 -4.86 -17.60 -2.06
CA LEU A 77 -4.09 -16.49 -1.50
C LEU A 77 -3.49 -16.93 -0.16
N ASP A 78 -2.16 -16.95 -0.09
CA ASP A 78 -1.44 -17.38 1.12
C ASP A 78 -1.20 -16.20 2.07
N HIS A 79 -0.98 -14.98 1.54
CA HIS A 79 -0.65 -13.81 2.35
C HIS A 79 -1.23 -12.49 1.83
N VAL A 80 -1.64 -11.62 2.77
CA VAL A 80 -1.94 -10.21 2.51
C VAL A 80 -0.89 -9.34 3.21
N SER A 81 -0.23 -8.47 2.45
CA SER A 81 0.81 -7.56 2.92
C SER A 81 0.28 -6.14 2.97
N LEU A 82 0.20 -5.58 4.17
CA LEU A 82 -0.13 -4.17 4.37
C LEU A 82 1.15 -3.35 4.22
N SER A 83 1.15 -2.44 3.26
CA SER A 83 2.25 -1.52 2.98
C SER A 83 1.76 -0.08 3.09
N GLY A 84 2.71 0.82 3.24
CA GLY A 84 2.49 2.24 2.99
C GLY A 84 3.58 2.71 2.04
N ALA A 85 3.23 3.41 0.96
CA ALA A 85 4.18 4.21 0.19
C ALA A 85 4.76 5.39 1.00
N ALA A 86 4.51 5.40 2.31
CA ALA A 86 4.98 6.35 3.30
C ALA A 86 4.87 5.69 4.71
N VAL A 87 5.70 6.11 5.69
CA VAL A 87 5.80 5.43 6.99
C VAL A 87 5.17 6.23 8.14
N ARG A 88 4.35 5.49 8.90
CA ARG A 88 3.76 5.63 10.25
C ARG A 88 2.50 6.48 10.49
N SER A 89 1.44 5.77 10.89
CA SER A 89 0.69 6.04 12.12
C SER A 89 0.02 4.75 12.68
N ILE A 90 0.80 3.89 13.33
CA ILE A 90 0.32 3.10 14.47
C ILE A 90 1.07 3.62 15.71
N ALA A 91 0.37 4.50 16.44
CA ALA A 91 0.47 4.77 17.86
C ALA A 91 -0.89 5.36 18.29
#